data_AF-A0A250VWF1-F1
#
_entry.id   AF-A0A250VWF1-F1
#
_cell.length_a   1.000
_cell.length_b   1.000
_cell.length_c   1.000
_cell.angle_alpha   90.00
_cell.angle_beta   90.00
_cell.angle_gamma   90.00
#
_symmetry.space_group_name_H-M   'P 1'
#
loop_
_entity.id
_entity.type
_entity.pdbx_description
1 polymer ?
#
loop_
_entity_poly.entity_id
_entity_poly.type
_entity_poly.pdbx_seq_one_letter_code
_entity_poly.pdbx_strand_id
1 'polypeptide(L)'
;MRLSRRSRTAAPAVLEHTADEGAEVAPGDAVNGYQVLKTVEALPISTWRYLWEPDQVRHLGPMAQDWHDAFGFNPDDTTINLVDANGVALVCIQALSRRVDELTAEVERLRKLTERSQ
;
A
#
# COMPACT_ATOMS: atom_id res chain seq x y z
N MET A 1 -3.25 58.58 5.65
CA MET A 1 -2.54 57.89 6.76
C MET A 1 -3.05 56.45 6.78
N ARG A 2 -2.21 55.51 6.31
CA ARG A 2 -2.59 54.10 6.04
C ARG A 2 -2.47 53.29 7.33
N LEU A 3 -3.54 52.61 7.75
CA LEU A 3 -3.48 51.60 8.80
C LEU A 3 -3.56 50.21 8.16
N SER A 4 -2.39 49.56 8.21
CA SER A 4 -2.09 48.26 7.61
C SER A 4 -2.92 47.14 8.24
N ARG A 5 -3.63 46.37 7.42
CA ARG A 5 -4.14 45.06 7.80
C ARG A 5 -2.94 44.16 8.11
N ARG A 6 -2.82 43.66 9.34
CA ARG A 6 -1.89 42.58 9.66
C ARG A 6 -2.52 41.27 9.18
N SER A 7 -2.02 40.76 8.05
CA SER A 7 -2.24 39.38 7.63
C SER A 7 -1.58 38.46 8.65
N ARG A 8 -2.37 37.69 9.40
CA ARG A 8 -1.88 36.52 10.15
C ARG A 8 -1.77 35.37 9.15
N THR A 9 -0.57 35.08 8.70
CA THR A 9 -0.24 33.79 8.10
C THR A 9 -0.14 32.79 9.25
N ALA A 10 -1.11 31.89 9.36
CA ALA A 10 -1.00 30.72 10.21
C ALA A 10 0.00 29.76 9.54
N ALA A 11 1.13 29.48 10.20
CA ALA A 11 2.01 28.39 9.81
C ALA A 11 1.30 27.04 10.07
N PRO A 12 1.52 26.00 9.26
CA PRO A 12 0.98 24.69 9.56
C PRO A 12 1.63 24.18 10.84
N ALA A 13 0.81 23.72 11.78
CA ALA A 13 1.29 23.04 12.97
C ALA A 13 1.98 21.75 12.53
N VAL A 14 3.31 21.72 12.63
CA VAL A 14 4.06 20.47 12.63
C VAL A 14 3.66 19.77 13.93
N LEU A 15 2.90 18.68 13.82
CA LEU A 15 2.62 17.81 14.94
C LEU A 15 3.95 17.13 15.32
N GLU A 16 4.62 17.66 16.33
CA GLU A 16 5.69 16.93 17.01
C GLU A 16 5.06 15.70 17.67
N HIS A 17 5.37 14.54 17.11
CA HIS A 17 5.07 13.27 17.76
C HIS A 17 6.13 13.04 18.83
N THR A 18 5.77 13.33 20.08
CA THR A 18 6.50 12.77 21.22
C THR A 18 6.28 11.26 21.19
N ALA A 19 7.28 10.53 20.70
CA ALA A 19 7.29 9.08 20.71
C ALA A 19 7.13 8.60 22.15
N ASP A 20 6.00 7.93 22.40
CA ASP A 20 5.78 7.11 23.58
C ASP A 20 6.83 5.99 23.59
N GLU A 21 7.43 5.71 24.75
CA GLU A 21 8.48 4.68 24.93
C GLU A 21 7.91 3.26 24.83
N GLY A 22 7.35 2.92 23.67
CA GLY A 22 6.72 1.63 23.37
C GLY A 22 7.44 0.91 22.23
N ALA A 23 8.07 -0.21 22.57
CA ALA A 23 8.75 -1.18 21.69
C ALA A 23 9.77 -0.57 20.70
N GLU A 24 11.05 -0.73 21.02
CA GLU A 24 12.16 -0.39 20.12
C GLU A 24 12.08 -1.24 18.84
N VAL A 25 11.71 -0.62 17.71
CA VAL A 25 11.64 -1.29 16.40
C VAL A 25 13.01 -1.20 15.73
N ALA A 26 13.61 -2.34 15.42
CA ALA A 26 14.86 -2.39 14.68
C ALA A 26 14.66 -1.82 13.25
N PRO A 27 15.69 -1.19 12.64
CA PRO A 27 15.61 -0.74 11.27
C PRO A 27 15.23 -1.90 10.33
N GLY A 28 14.28 -1.64 9.42
CA GLY A 28 13.87 -2.59 8.39
C GLY A 28 14.63 -2.41 7.07
N ASP A 29 14.60 -3.44 6.22
CA ASP A 29 15.16 -3.39 4.87
C ASP A 29 14.24 -2.67 3.89
N ALA A 30 14.83 -2.06 2.85
CA ALA A 30 14.06 -1.47 1.77
C ALA A 30 13.36 -2.56 0.93
N VAL A 31 12.08 -2.33 0.62
CA VAL A 31 11.26 -3.25 -0.18
C VAL A 31 11.10 -2.77 -1.61
N ASN A 32 11.16 -3.70 -2.58
CA ASN A 32 10.80 -3.40 -3.97
C ASN A 32 9.29 -3.56 -4.16
N GLY A 33 8.57 -2.44 -4.22
CA GLY A 33 7.12 -2.47 -4.35
C GLY A 33 6.58 -3.14 -5.62
N TYR A 34 7.33 -3.12 -6.73
CA TYR A 34 6.91 -3.83 -7.95
C TYR A 34 7.02 -5.35 -7.83
N GLN A 35 7.99 -5.84 -7.05
CA GLN A 35 8.08 -7.27 -6.76
C GLN A 35 6.95 -7.71 -5.82
N VAL A 36 6.68 -6.94 -4.76
CA VAL A 36 5.54 -7.20 -3.87
C VAL A 36 4.23 -7.21 -4.64
N LEU A 37 3.99 -6.21 -5.50
CA LEU A 37 2.81 -6.16 -6.37
C LEU A 37 2.70 -7.40 -7.25
N LYS A 38 3.80 -7.85 -7.88
CA LYS A 38 3.81 -9.06 -8.71
C LYS A 38 3.48 -10.32 -7.91
N THR A 39 3.96 -10.42 -6.68
CA THR A 39 3.62 -11.52 -5.77
C THR A 39 2.12 -11.50 -5.44
N VAL A 40 1.56 -10.33 -5.13
CA VAL A 40 0.12 -10.18 -4.87
C VAL A 40 -0.73 -10.50 -6.11
N GLU A 41 -0.31 -10.08 -7.31
CA GLU A 41 -0.98 -10.40 -8.57
C GLU A 41 -1.07 -11.92 -8.83
N ALA A 42 -0.13 -12.70 -8.29
CA ALA A 42 -0.09 -14.15 -8.43
C ALA A 42 -0.86 -14.91 -7.33
N LEU A 43 -1.28 -14.23 -6.25
CA LEU A 43 -1.99 -14.88 -5.15
C LEU A 43 -3.42 -15.26 -5.56
N PRO A 44 -3.84 -16.52 -5.31
CA PRO A 44 -5.24 -16.91 -5.44
C PRO A 44 -6.11 -16.09 -4.46
N ILE A 45 -7.18 -15.49 -4.96
CA ILE A 45 -8.18 -14.81 -4.13
C ILE A 45 -9.50 -15.55 -4.25
N SER A 46 -10.06 -15.93 -3.10
CA SER A 46 -11.35 -16.59 -3.02
C SER A 46 -12.18 -16.04 -1.87
N THR A 47 -13.47 -16.37 -1.88
CA THR A 47 -14.27 -16.24 -0.66
C THR A 47 -14.17 -17.53 0.13
N TRP A 48 -14.07 -17.42 1.44
CA TRP A 48 -13.95 -18.57 2.33
C TRP A 48 -14.61 -18.26 3.69
N ARG A 49 -14.72 -19.27 4.54
CA ARG A 49 -15.14 -19.13 5.94
C ARG A 49 -14.36 -20.11 6.79
N TYR A 50 -14.17 -19.81 8.07
CA TYR A 50 -13.73 -20.84 9.00
C TYR A 50 -14.84 -21.86 9.22
N LEU A 51 -14.46 -23.12 9.51
CA LEU A 51 -15.42 -24.19 9.74
C LEU A 51 -16.31 -23.93 10.96
N TRP A 52 -15.80 -23.24 11.97
CA TRP A 52 -16.50 -22.86 13.20
C TRP A 52 -17.41 -21.63 13.05
N GLU A 53 -17.31 -20.90 11.93
CA GLU A 53 -18.15 -19.74 11.68
C GLU A 53 -19.53 -20.14 11.15
N PRO A 54 -20.57 -19.31 11.41
CA PRO A 54 -21.87 -19.48 10.80
C PRO A 54 -21.81 -19.55 9.26
N ASP A 55 -22.72 -20.32 8.65
CA ASP A 55 -22.73 -20.58 7.20
C ASP A 55 -22.89 -19.34 6.31
N GLN A 56 -23.35 -18.22 6.86
CA GLN A 56 -23.50 -16.95 6.16
C GLN A 56 -22.23 -16.08 6.17
N VAL A 57 -21.24 -16.36 7.01
CA VAL A 57 -20.01 -15.57 7.08
C VAL A 57 -19.16 -15.85 5.85
N ARG A 58 -18.61 -14.80 5.23
CA ARG A 58 -17.64 -14.92 4.15
C ARG A 58 -16.52 -13.90 4.37
N HIS A 59 -15.31 -14.40 4.39
CA HIS A 59 -14.09 -13.63 4.24
C HIS A 59 -13.70 -13.58 2.77
N LEU A 60 -12.97 -12.54 2.37
CA LEU A 60 -12.42 -12.37 1.04
C LEU A 60 -10.93 -12.15 1.16
N GLY A 61 -10.14 -13.00 0.52
CA GLY A 61 -8.69 -12.91 0.54
C GLY A 61 -8.01 -14.20 0.13
N PRO A 62 -6.67 -14.24 0.18
CA PRO A 62 -5.94 -15.48 -0.02
C PRO A 62 -6.16 -16.44 1.16
N MET A 63 -5.88 -17.71 0.93
CA MET A 63 -5.71 -18.67 2.00
C MET A 63 -4.39 -18.39 2.74
N ALA A 64 -4.32 -18.69 4.03
CA ALA A 64 -3.14 -18.42 4.85
C ALA A 64 -1.91 -19.22 4.39
N GLN A 65 -2.10 -20.42 3.83
CA GLN A 65 -1.04 -21.24 3.28
C GLN A 65 -0.41 -20.60 2.04
N ASP A 66 -1.23 -20.15 1.08
CA ASP A 66 -0.75 -19.46 -0.11
C ASP A 66 -0.02 -18.15 0.28
N TRP A 67 -0.52 -17.44 1.29
CA TRP A 67 0.13 -16.25 1.84
C TRP A 67 1.50 -16.58 2.46
N HIS A 68 1.58 -17.65 3.24
CA HIS A 68 2.82 -18.10 3.86
C HIS A 68 3.86 -18.49 2.80
N ASP A 69 3.47 -19.28 1.81
CA ASP A 69 4.34 -19.66 0.69
C ASP A 69 4.83 -18.44 -0.11
N ALA A 70 4.01 -17.40 -0.23
CA ALA A 70 4.34 -16.19 -0.98
C ALA A 70 5.25 -15.22 -0.23
N PHE A 71 5.08 -15.06 1.09
CA PHE A 71 5.72 -13.99 1.88
C PHE A 71 6.56 -14.47 3.06
N GLY A 72 6.17 -15.56 3.72
CA GLY A 72 6.89 -16.10 4.88
C GLY A 72 7.00 -15.16 6.09
N PHE A 73 6.09 -14.18 6.25
CA PHE A 73 6.16 -13.21 7.35
C PHE A 73 5.87 -13.81 8.73
N ASN A 74 4.97 -14.80 8.77
CA ASN A 74 4.57 -15.48 10.00
C ASN A 74 5.26 -16.85 10.12
N PRO A 75 5.52 -17.33 11.35
CA PRO A 75 6.11 -18.66 11.56
C PRO A 75 5.16 -19.81 11.23
N ASP A 76 3.84 -19.56 11.19
CA ASP A 76 2.81 -20.52 10.80
C ASP A 76 2.14 -20.16 9.46
N ASP A 77 1.46 -21.15 8.88
CA ASP A 77 0.73 -21.09 7.61
C ASP A 77 -0.80 -21.03 7.81
N THR A 78 -1.24 -20.75 9.04
CA THR A 78 -2.66 -20.78 9.43
C THR A 78 -3.25 -19.40 9.64
N THR A 79 -2.40 -18.38 9.76
CA THR A 79 -2.80 -17.01 10.05
C THR A 79 -2.15 -16.01 9.10
N ILE A 80 -2.89 -14.96 8.76
CA ILE A 80 -2.36 -13.77 8.10
C ILE A 80 -2.38 -12.66 9.13
N ASN A 81 -1.21 -12.10 9.46
CA ASN A 81 -1.14 -10.96 10.36
C ASN A 81 -1.75 -9.73 9.68
N LEU A 82 -2.69 -9.07 10.36
CA LEU A 82 -3.37 -7.90 9.81
C LEU A 82 -2.41 -6.74 9.54
N VAL A 83 -1.35 -6.59 10.34
CA VAL A 83 -0.31 -5.56 10.14
C VAL A 83 0.40 -5.80 8.81
N ASP A 84 0.80 -7.04 8.54
CA ASP A 84 1.52 -7.40 7.31
C ASP A 84 0.62 -7.33 6.08
N ALA A 85 -0.64 -7.79 6.19
CA ALA A 85 -1.63 -7.67 5.12
C ALA A 85 -1.84 -6.20 4.72
N ASN A 86 -1.98 -5.31 5.72
CA ASN A 86 -2.11 -3.88 5.48
C ASN A 86 -0.83 -3.27 4.90
N GLY A 87 0.34 -3.68 5.38
CA GLY A 87 1.62 -3.24 4.85
C GLY A 87 1.79 -3.59 3.37
N VAL A 88 1.51 -4.85 3.01
CA VAL A 88 1.54 -5.31 1.62
C VAL A 88 0.55 -4.53 0.75
N ALA A 89 -0.67 -4.28 1.25
CA ALA A 89 -1.66 -3.49 0.52
C ALA A 89 -1.15 -2.05 0.25
N LEU A 90 -0.58 -1.38 1.24
CA LEU A 90 -0.02 -0.03 1.08
C LEU A 90 1.14 0.00 0.08
N VAL A 91 2.05 -0.99 0.14
CA VAL A 91 3.14 -1.13 -0.83
C VAL A 91 2.61 -1.31 -2.25
N CYS A 92 1.59 -2.15 -2.43
CA CYS A 92 0.95 -2.38 -3.73
C CYS A 92 0.27 -1.12 -4.26
N ILE A 93 -0.44 -0.36 -3.41
CA ILE A 93 -1.06 0.92 -3.78
C ILE A 93 0.00 1.91 -4.28
N GLN A 94 1.13 2.04 -3.58
CA GLN A 94 2.22 2.90 -4.01
C GLN A 94 2.83 2.44 -5.35
N ALA A 95 3.04 1.14 -5.53
CA ALA A 95 3.58 0.58 -6.77
C ALA A 95 2.62 0.79 -7.96
N LEU A 96 1.32 0.59 -7.75
CA LEU A 96 0.29 0.84 -8.75
C LEU A 96 0.19 2.33 -9.11
N SER A 97 0.26 3.23 -8.12
CA SER A 97 0.27 4.67 -8.38
C SER A 97 1.44 5.06 -9.30
N ARG A 98 2.65 4.57 -9.01
CA ARG A 98 3.82 4.82 -9.87
C ARG A 98 3.63 4.25 -11.27
N ARG A 99 3.10 3.02 -11.39
CA ARG A 99 2.79 2.41 -12.70
C ARG A 99 1.77 3.23 -13.49
N VAL A 100 0.76 3.80 -12.85
CA VAL A 100 -0.22 4.69 -13.50
C VAL A 100 0.45 5.97 -14.00
N ASP A 101 1.33 6.58 -13.21
CA ASP A 101 2.07 7.78 -13.62
C ASP A 101 2.99 7.50 -14.81
N GLU A 102 3.74 6.38 -14.77
CA GLU A 102 4.61 5.92 -15.84
C GLU A 102 3.81 5.68 -17.15
N LEU A 103 2.70 4.95 -17.06
CA LEU A 103 1.83 4.69 -18.21
C LEU A 103 1.19 5.98 -18.76
N THR A 104 0.80 6.91 -17.89
CA THR A 104 0.23 8.20 -18.30
C THR A 104 1.26 9.03 -19.05
N ALA A 105 2.50 9.10 -18.55
CA ALA A 105 3.59 9.79 -19.24
C ALA A 105 3.90 9.17 -20.60
N GLU A 106 3.86 7.84 -20.69
CA GLU A 106 4.09 7.12 -21.94
C GLU A 106 2.99 7.38 -22.98
N VAL A 107 1.72 7.35 -22.56
CA VAL A 107 0.58 7.70 -23.42
C VAL A 107 0.72 9.11 -23.98
N GLU A 108 1.08 10.09 -23.14
CA GLU A 108 1.29 11.48 -23.57
C GLU A 108 2.47 11.62 -24.54
N ARG A 109 3.55 10.86 -24.32
CA ARG A 109 4.69 10.82 -25.24
C ARG A 109 4.28 10.26 -26.60
N LEU A 110 3.53 9.17 -26.64
CA LEU A 110 3.07 8.52 -27.87
C LEU A 110 2.07 9.39 -28.65
N ARG A 111 1.17 10.11 -27.95
CA ARG A 111 0.26 11.10 -28.57
C ARG A 111 1.02 12.18 -29.31
N LYS A 112 2.00 12.81 -28.65
CA LYS A 112 2.85 13.84 -29.27
C LYS A 112 3.64 13.33 -30.48
N LEU A 113 4.09 12.08 -30.49
CA LEU A 113 4.78 11.50 -31.64
C LEU A 113 3.85 11.29 -32.83
N THR A 114 2.63 10.82 -32.56
CA THR A 114 1.60 10.65 -33.59
C THR A 114 1.21 11.99 -34.20
N GLU A 115 0.98 13.02 -33.37
CA GLU A 115 0.66 14.38 -33.82
C GLU A 115 1.76 15.00 -34.68
N ARG A 116 3.04 14.70 -34.39
CA ARG A 116 4.19 15.18 -35.17
C ARG A 116 4.39 14.43 -36.50
N SER A 117 3.77 13.26 -36.63
CA SER A 117 3.89 12.40 -37.82
C SER A 117 2.70 12.56 -38.78
N GLN A 118 1.72 13.39 -38.41
CA GLN A 118 0.60 13.83 -39.25
C GLN A 118 0.90 15.23 -39.82
#